data_AF-A0AAW0EJ59-F1
#
_entry.id   AF-A0AAW0EJ59-F1
#
_cell.length_a   1.000
_cell.length_b   1.000
_cell.length_c   1.000
_cell.angle_alpha   90.00
_cell.angle_beta   90.00
_cell.angle_gamma   90.00
#
_symmetry.space_group_name_H-M   'P 1'
#
loop_
_entity.id
_entity.type
_entity.pdbx_description
1 polymer ?
#
loop_
_entity_poly.entity_id
_entity_poly.type
_entity_poly.pdbx_seq_one_letter_code
_entity_poly.pdbx_strand_id
1 'polypeptide(L)' 'MAFLGWRKWPTPILKPYWPFMVAATISLYGISKLQDSAVRSGDFAKDPRNPYAAQIAAEQKAGH' A
#
# COMPACT_ATOMS: atom_id res chain seq x y z
N MET A 1 -15.05 -8.90 -27.05
CA MET A 1 -15.93 -7.76 -27.35
C MET A 1 -15.51 -6.61 -26.46
N ALA A 2 -15.42 -5.39 -26.99
CA ALA A 2 -14.98 -4.24 -26.21
C ALA A 2 -16.12 -3.67 -25.34
N PHE A 3 -15.77 -3.18 -24.16
CA PHE A 3 -16.71 -2.58 -23.21
C PHE A 3 -17.50 -1.45 -23.90
N LEU A 4 -18.84 -1.49 -23.80
CA LEU A 4 -19.78 -0.49 -24.36
C LEU A 4 -19.78 -0.31 -25.90
N GLY A 5 -19.34 -1.32 -26.67
CA GLY A 5 -19.40 -1.25 -28.15
C GLY A 5 -18.36 -0.33 -28.80
N TRP A 6 -17.42 0.22 -28.01
CA TRP A 6 -16.33 1.04 -28.52
C TRP A 6 -15.19 0.19 -29.07
N ARG A 7 -14.65 0.53 -30.24
CA ARG A 7 -13.48 -0.19 -30.78
C ARG A 7 -12.25 0.04 -29.89
N LYS A 8 -11.66 -1.05 -29.38
CA LYS A 8 -10.38 -1.01 -28.63
C LYS A 8 -9.22 -0.86 -29.63
N TRP A 9 -8.52 0.27 -29.56
CA TRP A 9 -7.31 0.52 -30.33
C TRP A 9 -6.06 0.07 -29.54
N PRO A 10 -5.10 -0.63 -30.16
CA PRO A 10 -3.90 -1.12 -29.47
C PRO A 10 -2.87 0.01 -29.29
N THR A 11 -3.16 0.96 -28.40
CA THR A 11 -2.20 2.01 -28.04
C THR A 11 -1.06 1.43 -27.19
N PRO A 12 0.21 1.77 -27.48
CA PRO A 12 1.35 1.25 -26.73
C PRO A 12 1.44 1.95 -25.37
N ILE A 13 0.76 1.41 -24.35
CA ILE A 13 0.76 1.95 -22.98
C ILE A 13 1.95 1.41 -22.18
N LEU A 14 2.25 0.12 -22.29
CA LEU A 14 3.26 -0.50 -21.42
C LEU A 14 4.69 0.03 -21.66
N LYS A 15 5.09 0.20 -22.92
CA LYS A 15 6.44 0.65 -23.30
C LYS A 15 6.84 2.04 -22.78
N PRO A 16 5.99 3.08 -22.87
CA PRO A 16 6.34 4.38 -22.31
C PRO A 16 6.07 4.47 -20.81
N TYR A 17 5.03 3.79 -20.29
CA TYR A 17 4.59 4.01 -18.91
C TYR A 17 5.20 3.07 -17.87
N TRP A 18 5.96 2.03 -18.26
CA TRP A 18 6.56 1.10 -17.28
C TRP A 18 7.44 1.78 -16.20
N PRO A 19 8.21 2.87 -16.46
CA PRO A 19 9.01 3.48 -15.40
C PRO A 19 8.13 4.08 -14.29
N PHE A 20 6.96 4.62 -14.64
CA PHE A 20 6.00 5.15 -13.68
C PHE A 20 5.36 4.04 -12.86
N MET A 21 5.04 2.89 -13.47
CA MET A 21 4.52 1.73 -12.75
C MET A 21 5.54 1.19 -11.74
N VAL A 22 6.82 1.15 -12.13
CA VAL A 22 7.92 0.77 -11.23
C VAL A 22 8.07 1.77 -10.10
N ALA A 23 8.11 3.07 -10.40
CA ALA A 23 8.20 4.12 -9.39
C ALA A 23 7.03 4.07 -8.40
N ALA A 24 5.80 3.88 -8.89
CA ALA A 24 4.61 3.74 -8.04
C ALA A 24 4.74 2.53 -7.11
N THR A 25 5.21 1.39 -7.62
CA THR A 25 5.41 0.18 -6.82
C THR A 25 6.46 0.38 -5.74
N ILE A 26 7.58 1.03 -6.06
CA ILE A 26 8.65 1.36 -5.10
C ILE A 26 8.12 2.31 -4.02
N SER A 27 7.42 3.38 -4.41
CA SER A 27 6.86 4.36 -3.48
C SER A 27 5.83 3.73 -2.55
N LEU A 28 4.93 2.89 -3.09
CA LEU A 28 3.94 2.18 -2.27
C LEU A 28 4.63 1.27 -1.26
N TYR A 29 5.62 0.49 -1.69
CA TYR A 29 6.37 -0.38 -0.77
C TYR A 29 7.09 0.42 0.33
N GLY A 30 7.76 1.52 -0.05
CA GLY A 30 8.44 2.40 0.90
C GLY A 30 7.48 3.02 1.91
N ILE A 31 6.35 3.56 1.45
CA ILE A 31 5.32 4.17 2.30
C ILE A 31 4.68 3.13 3.21
N SER A 32 4.38 1.91 2.73
CA SER A 32 3.82 0.85 3.57
C SER A 32 4.73 0.52 4.75
N LYS A 33 6.05 0.40 4.52
CA LYS A 33 7.01 0.14 5.61
C LYS A 33 7.13 1.30 6.59
N LEU A 34 7.09 2.53 6.10
CA LEU A 34 7.09 3.72 6.96
C LEU A 34 5.79 3.84 7.75
N GLN A 35 4.66 3.46 7.16
CA GLN A 35 3.37 3.47 7.83
C GLN A 35 3.33 2.41 8.94
N ASP A 36 3.84 1.21 8.70
CA ASP A 36 3.91 0.14 9.70
C ASP A 36 4.67 0.61 10.96
N SER A 37 5.76 1.36 10.81
CA SER A 37 6.53 1.90 11.94
C SER A 37 5.85 3.11 12.58
N ALA A 38 5.27 4.01 11.79
CA ALA A 38 4.58 5.20 12.29
C ALA A 38 3.35 4.85 13.13
N VAL A 39 2.57 3.87 12.69
CA VAL A 39 1.36 3.38 13.39
C VAL A 39 1.70 2.71 14.73
N ARG A 40 2.93 2.20 14.88
CA ARG A 40 3.46 1.60 16.11
C ARG A 40 4.19 2.61 17.02
N SER A 41 4.34 3.86 16.59
CA SER A 41 5.03 4.89 17.35
C SER A 41 4.19 5.47 18.49
N GLY A 42 4.86 6.00 19.51
CA GLY A 42 4.34 6.28 20.87
C GLY A 42 2.86 6.62 21.01
N ASP A 43 2.42 7.77 20.48
CA ASP A 43 1.05 8.25 20.66
C ASP A 43 0.07 7.60 19.67
N PHE A 44 0.51 7.24 18.48
CA PHE A 44 -0.31 6.61 17.44
C PHE A 44 -0.62 5.13 17.74
N ALA A 45 0.25 4.44 18.48
CA ALA A 45 0.01 3.08 18.96
C ALA A 45 -1.11 3.00 20.00
N LYS A 46 -1.37 4.10 20.71
CA LYS A 46 -2.39 4.19 21.78
C LYS A 46 -3.71 4.79 21.29
N ASP A 47 -3.77 5.24 20.04
CA ASP A 47 -4.99 5.80 19.47
C ASP A 47 -6.04 4.69 19.26
N PRO A 48 -7.25 4.81 19.83
CA PRO A 48 -8.32 3.83 19.65
C PRO A 48 -8.81 3.69 18.20
N ARG A 49 -8.46 4.62 17.31
CA ARG A 49 -8.81 4.58 15.88
C ARG A 49 -7.81 3.76 15.06
N ASN A 50 -6.71 3.31 15.67
CA ASN A 50 -5.70 2.53 14.98
C ASN A 50 -6.24 1.12 14.66
N PRO A 51 -6.46 0.78 13.38
CA PRO A 51 -7.00 -0.54 13.01
C PRO A 51 -6.02 -1.68 13.30
N TYR A 52 -4.74 -1.38 13.52
CA TYR A 52 -3.69 -2.36 13.80
C TYR A 52 -3.48 -2.60 15.30
N ALA A 53 -4.24 -1.93 16.19
CA ALA A 53 -4.06 -2.05 17.63
C ALA A 53 -4.12 -3.50 18.15
N ALA A 54 -5.03 -4.32 17.60
CA ALA A 54 -5.15 -5.74 17.96
C ALA A 54 -3.96 -6.59 17.49
N GLN A 55 -3.43 -6.33 16.29
CA GLN A 55 -2.26 -7.02 15.76
C GLN A 55 -0.98 -6.61 16.51
N ILE A 56 -0.82 -5.32 16.79
CA ILE A 56 0.31 -4.78 17.56
C ILE A 56 0.31 -5.37 18.98
N ALA A 57 -0.86 -5.43 19.64
CA ALA A 57 -0.97 -6.04 20.96
C ALA A 57 -0.72 -7.55 20.96
N ALA A 58 -1.08 -8.27 19.89
CA ALA A 58 -0.80 -9.70 19.74
C ALA A 58 0.70 -9.97 19.50
N GLU A 59 1.35 -9.19 18.63
CA GLU A 59 2.79 -9.27 18.40
C GLU A 59 3.60 -8.90 19.66
N GLN A 60 3.20 -7.87 20.41
CA GLN A 60 3.87 -7.50 21.67
C GLN A 60 3.73 -8.59 22.74
N LYS A 61 2.57 -9.27 22.82
CA LYS A 61 2.38 -10.40 23.75
C LYS A 61 3.16 -11.66 23.33
N ALA A 62 3.40 -11.86 22.03
CA ALA A 62 4.16 -13.00 21.51
C ALA A 62 5.68 -12.80 21.56
N GLY A 63 6.15 -11.56 21.71
CA GLY A 63 7.57 -11.21 21.88
C GLY A 63 8.07 -11.18 23.33
N HIS A 64 7.27 -11.69 24.27
CA HIS A 64 7.65 -11.87 25.68
C HIS A 64 7.94 -13.34 25.98
#